data_AF-B0DHV5-F1
#
_entry.id   AF-B0DHV5-F1
#
_cell.length_a   1.000
_cell.length_b   1.000
_cell.length_c   1.000
_cell.angle_alpha   90.00
_cell.angle_beta   90.00
_cell.angle_gamma   90.00
#
_symmetry.space_group_name_H-M   'P 1'
#
loop_
_entity.id
_entity.type
_entity.pdbx_description
1 polymer ?
#
loop_
_entity_poly.entity_id
_entity_poly.type
_entity_poly.pdbx_seq_one_letter_code
_entity_poly.pdbx_strand_id
1 'polypeptide(L)'
;MSQSSTRASTDPEGYMCTNCGRFVKFTICQSDANGNCGWLIARCKDSNKEGVPCNFFRFKKGSTKSPASLPNPSLSTSTTIGVLPASAPPTVPSDHSAQAPTDACPTAGCGQKHIAPLCPQRLCCKHCRQLGGCLVKTHLPDKVSPPTNVPPPSLDSLPALASLPHQPPSSLLPLAQAQSLPPQSPDQLCCKQELLEDRHQRDAECIQNEKCSKQSLIVYTWNQDASPPLIQLFQAGFTWPFFILTTEIISLIGLADAADHGGLQMYETASLGAWVHIDGGHTLEPELTTNNPIELSDGEERRWPGDFFVDKVVPGLQEHKKTTKGQHKAAFEQWYPGVVYHCSTVFNEVKKWKEALAQLKDVCLGGERI
;
A
#
# COMPACT_ATOMS: atom_id res chain seq x y z
N MET A 1 -0.32 -46.92 26.18
CA MET A 1 0.33 -45.98 25.25
C MET A 1 -0.21 -46.26 23.86
N SER A 2 -1.27 -45.56 23.46
CA SER A 2 -1.91 -45.73 22.15
C SER A 2 -1.38 -44.65 21.20
N GLN A 3 -0.67 -45.06 20.14
CA GLN A 3 -0.18 -44.16 19.11
C GLN A 3 -1.34 -43.87 18.13
N SER A 4 -1.87 -42.65 18.21
CA SER A 4 -2.83 -42.12 17.23
C SER A 4 -2.08 -41.77 15.95
N SER A 5 -2.09 -42.69 14.98
CA SER A 5 -1.57 -42.45 13.63
C SER A 5 -2.59 -41.62 12.85
N THR A 6 -2.30 -40.34 12.67
CA THR A 6 -3.07 -39.40 11.85
C THR A 6 -2.97 -39.83 10.39
N ARG A 7 -4.02 -40.47 9.85
CA ARG A 7 -4.15 -40.71 8.41
C ARG A 7 -4.12 -39.36 7.69
N ALA A 8 -3.13 -39.15 6.83
CA ALA A 8 -3.08 -38.01 5.93
C ALA A 8 -4.35 -38.00 5.07
N SER A 9 -5.19 -36.97 5.20
CA SER A 9 -6.34 -36.80 4.32
C SER A 9 -5.82 -36.57 2.91
N THR A 10 -6.16 -37.47 1.98
CA THR A 10 -5.85 -37.35 0.55
C THR A 10 -6.92 -36.55 -0.18
N ASP A 11 -7.56 -35.59 0.48
CA ASP A 11 -8.49 -34.70 -0.18
C ASP A 11 -7.72 -33.82 -1.19
N PRO A 12 -8.11 -33.81 -2.47
CA PRO A 12 -7.43 -33.01 -3.46
C PRO A 12 -7.63 -31.53 -3.12
N GLU A 13 -6.56 -30.84 -2.75
CA GLU A 13 -6.61 -29.39 -2.51
C GLU A 13 -6.81 -28.63 -3.84
N GLY A 14 -7.66 -27.60 -3.80
CA GLY A 14 -7.98 -26.78 -4.96
C GLY A 14 -8.98 -25.67 -4.61
N TYR A 15 -9.46 -24.97 -5.65
CA TYR A 15 -10.45 -23.91 -5.53
C TYR A 15 -11.63 -24.13 -6.48
N MET A 16 -12.80 -23.65 -6.10
CA MET A 16 -13.94 -23.53 -7.02
C MET A 16 -13.73 -22.30 -7.92
N CYS A 17 -13.70 -22.51 -9.23
CA CYS A 17 -13.65 -21.42 -10.21
C CYS A 17 -14.93 -20.58 -10.10
N THR A 18 -14.81 -19.29 -9.78
CA THR A 18 -15.97 -18.41 -9.59
C THR A 18 -16.76 -18.14 -10.87
N ASN A 19 -16.18 -18.38 -12.05
CA ASN A 19 -16.83 -18.12 -13.34
C ASN A 19 -17.64 -19.33 -13.84
N CYS A 20 -17.09 -20.56 -13.76
CA CYS A 20 -17.78 -21.76 -14.26
C CYS A 20 -18.28 -22.72 -13.16
N GLY A 21 -17.93 -22.46 -11.89
CA GLY A 21 -18.32 -23.32 -10.76
C GLY A 21 -17.61 -24.67 -10.71
N ARG A 22 -16.59 -24.92 -11.54
CA ARG A 22 -15.83 -26.19 -11.52
C ARG A 22 -14.70 -26.14 -10.51
N PHE A 23 -14.43 -27.28 -9.89
CA PHE A 23 -13.29 -27.45 -9.00
C PHE A 23 -11.98 -27.48 -9.80
N VAL A 24 -11.02 -26.66 -9.41
CA VAL A 24 -9.70 -26.51 -10.04
C VAL A 24 -8.64 -26.94 -9.03
N LYS A 25 -7.99 -28.07 -9.29
CA LYS A 25 -6.91 -28.60 -8.46
C LYS A 25 -5.68 -27.69 -8.52
N PHE A 26 -4.95 -27.56 -7.42
CA PHE A 26 -3.64 -26.94 -7.45
C PHE A 26 -2.64 -27.77 -8.28
N THR A 27 -1.83 -27.05 -9.05
CA THR A 27 -0.75 -27.60 -9.87
C THR A 27 0.50 -26.77 -9.63
N ILE A 28 1.68 -27.37 -9.75
CA ILE A 28 2.94 -26.64 -9.64
C ILE A 28 3.11 -25.80 -10.91
N CYS A 29 3.32 -24.50 -10.75
CA CYS A 29 3.64 -23.61 -11.85
C CYS A 29 5.00 -24.00 -12.44
N GLN A 30 5.00 -24.39 -13.71
CA GLN A 30 6.19 -24.77 -14.45
C GLN A 30 6.89 -23.57 -15.13
N SER A 31 6.21 -22.42 -15.19
CA SER A 31 6.77 -21.23 -15.81
C SER A 31 7.60 -20.45 -14.79
N ASP A 32 8.83 -20.13 -15.16
CA ASP A 32 9.68 -19.23 -14.39
C ASP A 32 9.50 -17.75 -14.79
N ALA A 33 8.51 -17.44 -15.62
CA ALA A 33 8.16 -16.06 -15.91
C ALA A 33 7.77 -15.38 -14.57
N ASN A 34 8.49 -14.32 -14.23
CA ASN A 34 8.38 -13.58 -12.98
C ASN A 34 8.74 -14.39 -11.71
N GLY A 35 9.59 -15.43 -11.82
CA GLY A 35 10.05 -16.19 -10.66
C GLY A 35 8.96 -17.08 -10.03
N ASN A 36 7.94 -17.43 -10.81
CA ASN A 36 6.78 -18.20 -10.38
C ASN A 36 6.98 -19.73 -10.43
N CYS A 37 8.15 -20.21 -10.84
CA CYS A 37 8.40 -21.64 -10.91
C CYS A 37 8.33 -22.25 -9.49
N GLY A 38 7.65 -23.38 -9.35
CA GLY A 38 7.56 -24.13 -8.08
C GLY A 38 6.40 -23.72 -7.16
N TRP A 39 5.62 -22.67 -7.48
CA TRP A 39 4.45 -22.28 -6.69
C TRP A 39 3.22 -23.14 -7.02
N LEU A 40 2.39 -23.45 -6.02
CA LEU A 40 1.10 -24.10 -6.25
C LEU A 40 0.06 -23.08 -6.74
N ILE A 41 -0.44 -23.29 -7.97
CA ILE A 41 -1.42 -22.44 -8.65
C ILE A 41 -2.66 -23.25 -9.04
N ALA A 42 -3.83 -22.63 -8.94
CA ALA A 42 -5.09 -23.12 -9.49
C ALA A 42 -5.47 -22.24 -10.68
N ARG A 43 -5.52 -22.82 -11.89
CA ARG A 43 -5.91 -22.13 -13.12
C ARG A 43 -7.02 -22.89 -13.84
N CYS A 44 -8.17 -22.24 -14.03
CA CYS A 44 -9.25 -22.84 -14.81
C CYS A 44 -8.91 -22.77 -16.30
N LYS A 45 -9.13 -23.88 -17.02
CA LYS A 45 -8.94 -23.94 -18.49
C LYS A 45 -10.25 -24.09 -19.26
N ASP A 46 -11.37 -24.19 -18.55
CA ASP A 46 -12.70 -24.36 -19.14
C ASP A 46 -13.32 -23.02 -19.55
N SER A 47 -14.39 -23.09 -20.34
CA SER A 47 -15.29 -21.97 -20.59
C SER A 47 -16.48 -21.96 -19.63
N ASN A 48 -17.05 -20.78 -19.40
CA ASN A 48 -18.32 -20.62 -18.68
C ASN A 48 -19.51 -21.14 -19.52
N LYS A 49 -20.73 -21.02 -19.00
CA LYS A 49 -21.95 -21.49 -19.69
C LYS A 49 -22.23 -20.76 -21.02
N GLU A 50 -21.62 -19.58 -21.22
CA GLU A 50 -21.76 -18.75 -22.42
C GLU A 50 -20.64 -19.02 -23.46
N GLY A 51 -19.75 -19.98 -23.19
CA GLY A 51 -18.62 -20.31 -24.06
C GLY A 51 -17.39 -19.40 -23.89
N VAL A 52 -17.44 -18.43 -22.98
CA VAL A 52 -16.32 -17.51 -22.70
C VAL A 52 -15.26 -18.24 -21.86
N PRO A 53 -13.97 -18.24 -22.27
CA PRO A 53 -12.91 -18.90 -21.51
C PRO A 53 -12.74 -18.27 -20.12
N CYS A 54 -12.60 -19.11 -19.09
CA CYS A 54 -12.44 -18.65 -17.72
C CYS A 54 -11.02 -18.13 -17.48
N ASN A 55 -10.91 -16.87 -17.02
CA ASN A 55 -9.63 -16.28 -16.60
C ASN A 55 -9.32 -16.50 -15.11
N PHE A 56 -9.85 -17.57 -14.50
CA PHE A 56 -9.66 -17.84 -13.08
C PHE A 56 -8.22 -18.29 -12.80
N PHE A 57 -7.56 -17.59 -11.89
CA PHE A 57 -6.19 -17.86 -11.43
C PHE A 57 -6.04 -17.49 -9.95
N ARG A 58 -5.49 -18.39 -9.13
CA ARG A 58 -5.18 -18.18 -7.71
C ARG A 58 -3.91 -18.93 -7.30
N PHE A 59 -3.12 -18.33 -6.42
CA PHE A 59 -2.06 -19.03 -5.68
C PHE A 59 -2.66 -19.75 -4.45
N LYS A 60 -2.06 -20.87 -4.05
CA LYS A 60 -2.39 -21.50 -2.77
C LYS A 60 -1.82 -20.64 -1.64
N LYS A 61 -2.68 -20.20 -0.71
CA LYS A 61 -2.27 -19.43 0.47
C LYS A 61 -1.30 -20.27 1.32
N GLY A 62 -0.17 -19.68 1.71
CA GLY A 62 0.88 -20.37 2.48
C GLY A 62 1.68 -21.40 1.68
N SER A 63 1.57 -21.45 0.34
CA SER A 63 2.50 -22.24 -0.48
C SER A 63 3.89 -21.62 -0.37
N THR A 64 4.85 -22.35 0.17
CA THR A 64 6.25 -22.03 -0.08
C THR A 64 6.63 -22.54 -1.47
N LYS A 65 7.67 -21.96 -2.09
CA LYS A 65 8.23 -22.51 -3.33
C LYS A 65 8.64 -23.95 -3.06
N SER A 66 8.03 -24.91 -3.76
CA SER A 66 8.47 -26.29 -3.65
C SER A 66 9.95 -26.34 -4.08
N PRO A 67 10.85 -26.92 -3.27
CA PRO A 67 12.25 -27.04 -3.66
C PRO A 67 12.30 -27.76 -4.99
N ALA A 68 12.94 -27.15 -5.99
CA ALA A 68 12.95 -27.59 -7.38
C ALA A 68 13.33 -29.08 -7.47
N SER A 69 12.33 -29.95 -7.59
CA SER A 69 12.53 -31.38 -7.70
C SER A 69 12.84 -31.72 -9.16
N LEU A 70 14.14 -31.95 -9.40
CA LEU A 70 14.79 -32.76 -10.45
C LEU A 70 14.48 -32.46 -11.94
N PRO A 71 15.48 -32.63 -12.83
CA PRO A 71 15.34 -32.34 -14.25
C PRO A 71 14.35 -33.32 -14.91
N ASN A 72 13.26 -32.80 -15.47
CA ASN A 72 12.32 -33.59 -16.25
C ASN A 72 12.94 -33.91 -17.63
N PRO A 73 12.85 -35.16 -18.15
CA PRO A 73 13.45 -35.54 -19.42
C PRO A 73 12.67 -34.93 -20.60
N SER A 74 13.40 -34.31 -21.51
CA SER A 74 12.90 -33.71 -22.75
C SER A 74 12.19 -34.75 -23.62
N LEU A 75 10.89 -34.56 -23.85
CA LEU A 75 10.13 -35.27 -24.88
C LEU A 75 9.97 -34.35 -26.10
N SER A 76 10.58 -34.79 -27.20
CA SER A 76 10.50 -34.20 -28.53
C SER A 76 9.07 -34.30 -29.08
N THR A 77 8.47 -33.17 -29.44
CA THR A 77 7.21 -33.14 -30.17
C THR A 77 7.44 -32.53 -31.55
N SER A 78 7.43 -33.38 -32.57
CA SER A 78 7.26 -32.97 -33.97
C SER A 78 5.86 -32.39 -34.14
N THR A 79 5.73 -31.26 -34.84
CA THR A 79 4.43 -30.75 -35.27
C THR A 79 4.51 -30.28 -36.71
N THR A 80 3.77 -31.03 -37.54
CA THR A 80 3.52 -30.85 -38.96
C THR A 80 2.66 -29.61 -39.20
N ILE A 81 3.09 -28.74 -40.12
CA ILE A 81 2.34 -27.54 -40.56
C ILE A 81 1.43 -27.94 -41.73
N GLY A 82 0.11 -27.74 -41.55
CA GLY A 82 -0.89 -27.78 -42.62
C GLY A 82 -1.49 -26.39 -42.84
N VAL A 83 -1.39 -25.90 -44.07
CA VAL A 83 -1.89 -24.61 -44.57
C VAL A 83 -3.27 -24.79 -45.21
N LEU A 84 -4.15 -23.78 -45.12
CA LEU A 84 -5.14 -23.27 -46.11
C LEU A 84 -6.33 -22.55 -45.38
N PRO A 85 -7.19 -21.74 -46.05
CA PRO A 85 -6.92 -20.36 -46.47
C PRO A 85 -7.98 -19.35 -45.97
N ALA A 86 -7.68 -18.06 -46.17
CA ALA A 86 -8.48 -16.91 -45.78
C ALA A 86 -9.74 -16.68 -46.65
N SER A 87 -10.79 -16.11 -46.05
CA SER A 87 -11.93 -15.52 -46.75
C SER A 87 -12.28 -14.17 -46.12
N ALA A 88 -12.37 -13.14 -46.95
CA ALA A 88 -12.69 -11.77 -46.59
C ALA A 88 -14.20 -11.48 -46.76
N PRO A 89 -14.79 -10.53 -46.00
CA PRO A 89 -16.13 -10.03 -46.26
C PRO A 89 -16.16 -8.62 -46.90
N PRO A 90 -17.30 -8.20 -47.49
CA PRO A 90 -17.41 -7.03 -48.35
C PRO A 90 -17.77 -5.72 -47.62
N THR A 91 -17.37 -4.62 -48.24
CA THR A 91 -17.58 -3.22 -47.84
C THR A 91 -18.95 -2.71 -48.31
N VAL A 92 -19.65 -1.95 -47.45
CA VAL A 92 -20.87 -1.18 -47.77
C VAL A 92 -20.59 0.31 -47.43
N PRO A 93 -21.01 1.30 -48.25
CA PRO A 93 -20.78 2.71 -47.97
C PRO A 93 -21.88 3.30 -47.08
N SER A 94 -21.52 4.17 -46.12
CA SER A 94 -22.46 4.96 -45.33
C SER A 94 -21.93 6.38 -45.15
N ASP A 95 -22.64 7.32 -45.78
CA ASP A 95 -22.59 8.75 -45.50
C ASP A 95 -23.37 9.04 -44.22
N HIS A 96 -22.67 9.45 -43.16
CA HIS A 96 -23.12 10.40 -42.13
C HIS A 96 -21.90 10.76 -41.26
N SER A 97 -21.38 11.99 -41.42
CA SER A 97 -20.25 12.53 -40.65
C SER A 97 -20.63 12.78 -39.19
N ALA A 98 -20.53 11.74 -38.36
CA ALA A 98 -20.21 11.88 -36.95
C ALA A 98 -18.68 11.82 -36.84
N GLN A 99 -18.03 12.97 -36.66
CA GLN A 99 -16.58 13.01 -36.45
C GLN A 99 -16.26 12.19 -35.20
N ALA A 100 -15.52 11.09 -35.41
CA ALA A 100 -15.02 10.26 -34.33
C ALA A 100 -14.29 11.16 -33.32
N PRO A 101 -14.47 10.94 -32.01
CA PRO A 101 -13.80 11.71 -30.99
C PRO A 101 -12.30 11.63 -31.23
N THR A 102 -11.69 12.75 -31.61
CA THR A 102 -10.26 12.84 -31.77
C THR A 102 -9.63 12.80 -30.38
N ASP A 103 -8.74 11.83 -30.14
CA ASP A 103 -8.03 11.67 -28.87
C ASP A 103 -7.01 12.80 -28.59
N ALA A 104 -7.07 13.92 -29.31
CA ALA A 104 -6.12 15.02 -29.22
C ALA A 104 -6.74 16.27 -28.59
N CYS A 105 -5.92 17.06 -27.91
CA CYS A 105 -6.35 18.31 -27.28
C CYS A 105 -6.83 19.30 -28.35
N PRO A 106 -8.02 19.90 -28.24
CA PRO A 106 -8.58 20.80 -29.26
C PRO A 106 -7.91 22.19 -29.30
N THR A 107 -7.02 22.51 -28.37
CA THR A 107 -6.31 23.80 -28.36
C THR A 107 -5.40 23.92 -29.58
N ALA A 108 -5.57 24.98 -30.38
CA ALA A 108 -4.76 25.23 -31.57
C ALA A 108 -3.25 25.18 -31.25
N GLY A 109 -2.51 24.37 -32.00
CA GLY A 109 -1.07 24.15 -31.77
C GLY A 109 -0.72 23.15 -30.66
N CYS A 110 -1.70 22.55 -29.98
CA CYS A 110 -1.46 21.53 -28.96
C CYS A 110 -1.40 20.12 -29.57
N GLY A 111 -0.19 19.55 -29.68
CA GLY A 111 0.00 18.17 -30.15
C GLY A 111 -0.24 17.08 -29.09
N GLN A 112 -0.85 17.40 -27.95
CA GLN A 112 -1.02 16.44 -26.86
C GLN A 112 -2.18 15.47 -27.17
N LYS A 113 -1.85 14.17 -27.25
CA LYS A 113 -2.80 13.07 -27.50
C LYS A 113 -3.31 12.39 -26.22
N HIS A 114 -2.87 12.83 -25.05
CA HIS A 114 -3.25 12.21 -23.79
C HIS A 114 -4.25 13.10 -23.06
N ILE A 115 -5.53 12.81 -23.27
CA ILE A 115 -6.65 13.50 -22.63
C ILE A 115 -7.19 12.61 -21.51
N ALA A 116 -7.38 13.19 -20.32
CA ALA A 116 -7.98 12.42 -19.23
C ALA A 116 -9.42 12.03 -19.62
N PRO A 117 -9.83 10.75 -19.49
CA PRO A 117 -11.13 10.26 -19.98
C PRO A 117 -12.33 11.00 -19.39
N LEU A 118 -12.16 11.57 -18.19
CA LEU A 118 -13.19 12.26 -17.42
C LEU A 118 -13.02 13.79 -17.45
N CYS A 119 -12.17 14.33 -18.33
CA CYS A 119 -12.06 15.78 -18.49
C CYS A 119 -13.30 16.29 -19.26
N PRO A 120 -14.20 17.06 -18.62
CA PRO A 120 -15.43 17.51 -19.28
C PRO A 120 -15.16 18.42 -20.48
N GLN A 121 -14.01 19.10 -20.48
CA GLN A 121 -13.58 19.99 -21.55
C GLN A 121 -12.74 19.29 -22.63
N ARG A 122 -12.41 18.00 -22.45
CA ARG A 122 -11.51 17.23 -23.34
C ARG A 122 -10.17 17.92 -23.64
N LEU A 123 -9.68 18.71 -22.69
CA LEU A 123 -8.38 19.38 -22.76
C LEU A 123 -7.30 18.53 -22.10
N CYS A 124 -6.06 18.67 -22.57
CA CYS A 124 -4.90 18.15 -21.85
C CYS A 124 -4.76 18.86 -20.50
N CYS A 125 -4.02 18.25 -19.57
CA CYS A 125 -3.85 18.76 -18.21
C CYS A 125 -3.41 20.23 -18.17
N LYS A 126 -2.47 20.63 -19.04
CA LYS A 126 -1.96 22.00 -19.12
C LYS A 126 -3.07 23.01 -19.45
N HIS A 127 -3.83 22.79 -20.52
CA HIS A 127 -4.86 23.73 -20.96
C HIS A 127 -6.10 23.70 -20.05
N CYS A 128 -6.44 22.54 -19.47
CA CYS A 128 -7.53 22.46 -18.51
C CYS A 128 -7.24 23.32 -17.26
N ARG A 129 -6.02 23.25 -16.71
CA ARG A 129 -5.61 24.10 -15.57
C ARG A 129 -5.61 25.58 -15.90
N GLN A 130 -5.21 25.96 -17.12
CA GLN A 130 -5.23 27.37 -17.57
C GLN A 130 -6.65 27.94 -17.65
N LEU A 131 -7.67 27.09 -17.85
CA LEU A 131 -9.09 27.47 -17.83
C LEU A 131 -9.75 27.30 -16.45
N GLY A 132 -8.95 27.23 -15.37
CA GLY A 132 -9.44 27.11 -13.99
C GLY A 132 -9.50 25.68 -13.45
N GLY A 133 -9.10 24.69 -14.24
CA GLY A 133 -9.05 23.28 -13.84
C GLY A 133 -10.40 22.57 -13.87
N CYS A 134 -10.39 21.27 -13.56
CA CYS A 134 -11.60 20.47 -13.38
C CYS A 134 -11.44 19.46 -12.23
N LEU A 135 -12.49 18.69 -11.95
CA LEU A 135 -12.51 17.74 -10.82
C LEU A 135 -11.63 16.49 -11.01
N VAL A 136 -11.05 16.29 -12.20
CA VAL A 136 -10.08 15.21 -12.41
C VAL A 136 -8.83 15.52 -11.58
N LYS A 137 -8.38 14.57 -10.76
CA LYS A 137 -7.27 14.75 -9.80
C LYS A 137 -6.01 15.39 -10.40
N THR A 138 -5.71 15.12 -11.67
CA THR A 138 -4.56 15.70 -12.38
C THR A 138 -4.80 17.13 -12.88
N HIS A 139 -6.05 17.56 -13.05
CA HIS A 139 -6.45 18.85 -13.63
C HIS A 139 -6.94 19.85 -12.58
N LEU A 140 -6.93 19.51 -11.30
CA LEU A 140 -7.26 20.44 -10.22
C LEU A 140 -6.38 21.71 -10.34
N PRO A 141 -6.97 22.90 -10.15
CA PRO A 141 -6.19 24.13 -10.13
C PRO A 141 -5.14 24.02 -9.03
N ASP A 142 -3.90 24.43 -9.34
CA ASP A 142 -2.87 24.51 -8.33
C ASP A 142 -3.39 25.48 -7.26
N LYS A 143 -3.50 24.99 -6.02
CA LYS A 143 -4.02 25.74 -4.88
C LYS A 143 -3.24 27.05 -4.81
N VAL A 144 -3.87 28.15 -5.21
CA VAL A 144 -3.24 29.46 -5.30
C VAL A 144 -2.75 29.80 -3.90
N SER A 145 -1.44 29.70 -3.69
CA SER A 145 -0.80 30.23 -2.50
C SER A 145 -1.12 31.73 -2.43
N PRO A 146 -1.54 32.27 -1.27
CA PRO A 146 -1.80 33.70 -1.15
C PRO A 146 -0.53 34.48 -1.55
N PRO A 147 -0.68 35.66 -2.19
CA PRO A 147 0.47 36.47 -2.58
C PRO A 147 1.18 36.99 -1.33
N THR A 148 2.25 36.31 -0.92
CA THR A 148 3.16 36.78 0.13
C THR A 148 4.03 37.90 -0.44
N ASN A 149 3.50 39.11 -0.43
CA ASN A 149 4.24 40.34 -0.72
C ASN A 149 4.54 41.01 0.62
N VAL A 150 5.56 40.53 1.34
CA VAL A 150 6.07 41.16 2.55
C VAL A 150 7.57 41.40 2.35
N PRO A 151 8.05 42.66 2.36
CA PRO A 151 9.46 42.97 2.27
C PRO A 151 10.21 42.53 3.55
N PRO A 152 11.49 42.13 3.44
CA PRO A 152 12.27 41.67 4.59
C PRO A 152 12.57 42.85 5.55
N PRO A 153 12.44 42.68 6.88
CA PRO A 153 12.90 43.67 7.84
C PRO A 153 14.44 43.70 7.87
N SER A 154 14.97 44.92 7.87
CA SER A 154 16.39 45.22 7.96
C SER A 154 16.96 44.80 9.33
N LEU A 155 18.21 44.35 9.28
CA LEU A 155 19.07 43.94 10.38
C LEU A 155 19.20 45.02 11.47
N ASP A 156 19.05 44.61 12.72
CA ASP A 156 19.61 45.33 13.87
C ASP A 156 20.79 44.56 14.46
N SER A 157 21.82 45.35 14.74
CA SER A 157 23.19 44.97 15.07
C SER A 157 23.30 44.31 16.45
N LEU A 158 24.02 43.18 16.54
CA LEU A 158 24.52 42.64 17.80
C LEU A 158 25.95 43.16 18.07
N PRO A 159 26.29 43.52 19.33
CA PRO A 159 27.59 44.06 19.68
C PRO A 159 28.67 42.97 19.72
N ALA A 160 29.83 43.33 19.19
CA ALA A 160 31.07 42.58 19.30
C ALA A 160 31.48 42.43 20.77
N LEU A 161 31.62 41.19 21.24
CA LEU A 161 32.28 40.88 22.50
C LEU A 161 33.58 40.11 22.24
N ALA A 162 34.66 40.85 22.48
CA ALA A 162 35.87 40.46 23.16
C ALA A 162 36.59 39.17 22.71
N SER A 163 37.66 39.42 21.97
CA SER A 163 38.87 38.60 21.87
C SER A 163 39.36 38.13 23.26
N LEU A 164 39.64 36.83 23.40
CA LEU A 164 40.51 36.30 24.45
C LEU A 164 41.65 35.49 23.79
N PRO A 165 42.91 35.72 24.20
CA PRO A 165 44.06 35.00 23.67
C PRO A 165 44.35 33.74 24.51
N HIS A 166 45.32 32.97 24.00
CA HIS A 166 46.11 31.91 24.66
C HIS A 166 45.69 30.45 24.49
N GLN A 167 46.37 29.82 23.53
CA GLN A 167 46.84 28.44 23.61
C GLN A 167 47.60 28.18 24.92
N PRO A 168 47.52 26.94 25.43
CA PRO A 168 48.66 26.24 26.01
C PRO A 168 49.01 24.98 25.20
N PRO A 169 50.21 24.42 25.41
CA PRO A 169 50.90 23.58 24.45
C PRO A 169 50.45 22.12 24.47
N SER A 170 50.69 21.48 23.33
CA SER A 170 50.76 20.04 23.11
C SER A 170 51.19 19.27 24.35
N SER A 171 50.23 18.62 25.00
CA SER A 171 50.50 17.59 26.00
C SER A 171 50.44 16.24 25.32
N LEU A 172 51.56 15.53 25.44
CA LEU A 172 51.80 14.17 25.02
C LEU A 172 50.62 13.27 25.40
N LEU A 173 50.10 12.55 24.41
CA LEU A 173 49.08 11.52 24.56
C LEU A 173 49.47 10.55 25.70
N PRO A 174 48.69 10.49 26.80
CA PRO A 174 48.80 9.40 27.73
C PRO A 174 48.32 8.13 27.02
N LEU A 175 49.19 7.13 27.02
CA LEU A 175 48.89 5.75 26.70
C LEU A 175 47.51 5.38 27.26
N ALA A 176 46.62 4.89 26.38
CA ALA A 176 45.26 4.51 26.68
C ALA A 176 45.17 3.68 27.97
N GLN A 177 44.88 4.34 29.10
CA GLN A 177 44.41 3.65 30.29
C GLN A 177 43.01 3.17 29.94
N ALA A 178 42.88 1.87 29.73
CA ALA A 178 41.61 1.18 29.62
C ALA A 178 40.82 1.51 30.90
N GLN A 179 39.96 2.52 30.82
CA GLN A 179 39.01 2.82 31.88
C GLN A 179 38.10 1.60 31.94
N SER A 180 38.35 0.77 32.95
CA SER A 180 37.49 -0.35 33.29
C SER A 180 36.12 0.22 33.59
N LEU A 181 35.19 0.02 32.65
CA LEU A 181 33.79 0.30 32.87
C LEU A 181 33.38 -0.42 34.16
N PRO A 182 32.80 0.29 35.14
CA PRO A 182 32.39 -0.33 36.38
C PRO A 182 31.42 -1.48 36.06
N PRO A 183 31.54 -2.63 36.76
CA PRO A 183 30.64 -3.76 36.55
C PRO A 183 29.20 -3.28 36.77
N GLN A 184 28.39 -3.36 35.72
CA GLN A 184 26.98 -2.98 35.79
C GLN A 184 26.28 -3.91 36.76
N SER A 185 25.53 -3.34 37.70
CA SER A 185 24.78 -4.15 38.66
C SER A 185 23.71 -4.99 37.93
N PRO A 186 23.42 -6.21 38.41
CA PRO A 186 22.32 -7.02 37.87
C PRO A 186 20.99 -6.27 37.84
N ASP A 187 20.73 -5.43 38.85
CA ASP A 187 19.50 -4.62 38.96
C ASP A 187 19.43 -3.56 37.85
N GLN A 188 20.56 -2.94 37.51
CA GLN A 188 20.63 -1.97 36.42
C GLN A 188 20.41 -2.62 35.05
N LEU A 189 20.88 -3.87 34.87
CA LEU A 189 20.62 -4.64 33.65
C LEU A 189 19.15 -5.05 33.53
N CYS A 190 18.53 -5.47 34.63
CA CYS A 190 17.12 -5.83 34.67
C CYS A 190 16.22 -4.64 34.32
N CYS A 191 16.43 -3.48 34.97
CA CYS A 191 15.68 -2.26 34.68
C CYS A 191 15.84 -1.81 33.22
N LYS A 192 17.04 -1.94 32.65
CA LYS A 192 17.30 -1.61 31.25
C LYS A 192 16.58 -2.55 30.28
N GLN A 193 16.49 -3.84 30.60
CA GLN A 193 15.77 -4.81 29.79
C GLN A 193 14.26 -4.53 29.81
N GLU A 194 13.69 -4.28 30.99
CA GLU A 194 12.27 -3.96 31.14
C GLU A 194 11.88 -2.70 30.33
N LEU A 195 12.71 -1.66 30.36
CA LEU A 195 12.50 -0.45 29.56
C LEU A 195 12.56 -0.70 28.03
N LEU A 196 13.37 -1.66 27.58
CA LEU A 196 13.44 -2.04 26.17
C LEU A 196 12.20 -2.83 25.75
N GLU A 197 11.76 -3.77 26.59
CA GLU A 197 10.54 -4.55 26.36
C GLU A 197 9.30 -3.65 26.33
N ASP A 198 9.16 -2.73 27.28
CA ASP A 198 8.07 -1.74 27.31
C ASP A 198 8.06 -0.84 26.05
N ARG A 199 9.25 -0.41 25.60
CA ARG A 199 9.37 0.35 24.36
C ARG A 199 8.95 -0.48 23.14
N HIS A 200 9.41 -1.73 23.06
CA HIS A 200 9.02 -2.64 21.98
C HIS A 200 7.51 -2.88 21.94
N GLN A 201 6.88 -2.99 23.11
CA GLN A 201 5.43 -3.18 23.20
C GLN A 201 4.66 -1.94 22.73
N ARG A 202 5.08 -0.75 23.15
CA ARG A 202 4.46 0.52 22.68
C ARG A 202 4.65 0.75 21.19
N ASP A 203 5.83 0.42 20.65
CA ASP A 203 6.09 0.54 19.22
C ASP A 203 5.25 -0.45 18.41
N ALA A 204 5.10 -1.69 18.89
CA ALA A 204 4.23 -2.69 18.26
C ALA A 204 2.76 -2.25 18.25
N GLU A 205 2.28 -1.70 19.36
CA GLU A 205 0.92 -1.15 19.49
C GLU A 205 0.72 0.05 18.56
N CYS A 206 1.70 0.97 18.48
CA CYS A 206 1.65 2.13 17.59
C CYS A 206 1.59 1.69 16.12
N ILE A 207 2.44 0.74 15.71
CA ILE A 207 2.45 0.19 14.34
C ILE A 207 1.12 -0.51 14.03
N GLN A 208 0.56 -1.25 14.99
CA GLN A 208 -0.75 -1.89 14.84
C GLN A 208 -1.85 -0.83 14.69
N ASN A 209 -1.87 0.19 15.55
CA ASN A 209 -2.82 1.30 15.48
C ASN A 209 -2.71 2.08 14.17
N GLU A 210 -1.49 2.32 13.65
CA GLU A 210 -1.29 2.97 12.36
C GLU A 210 -1.74 2.10 11.17
N LYS A 211 -1.59 0.78 11.28
CA LYS A 211 -2.15 -0.16 10.29
C LYS A 211 -3.68 -0.15 10.33
N CYS A 212 -4.26 -0.08 11.52
CA CYS A 212 -5.71 -0.03 11.72
C CYS A 212 -6.31 1.32 11.31
N SER A 213 -5.63 2.45 11.51
CA SER A 213 -6.12 3.79 11.16
C SER A 213 -6.21 4.05 9.66
N LYS A 214 -5.65 3.16 8.83
CA LYS A 214 -5.73 3.22 7.36
C LYS A 214 -6.88 2.38 6.80
N GLN A 215 -7.55 1.59 7.63
CA GLN A 215 -8.68 0.81 7.20
C GLN A 215 -9.92 1.69 7.15
N SER A 216 -10.66 1.56 6.05
CA SER A 216 -11.88 2.30 5.79
C SER A 216 -13.01 1.30 5.61
N LEU A 217 -14.10 1.49 6.33
CA LEU A 217 -15.24 0.57 6.30
C LEU A 217 -16.27 1.09 5.31
N ILE A 218 -16.72 0.23 4.40
CA ILE A 218 -17.80 0.55 3.45
C ILE A 218 -19.10 0.04 4.04
N VAL A 219 -20.02 0.94 4.36
CA VAL A 219 -21.38 0.61 4.81
C VAL A 219 -22.33 0.77 3.63
N TYR A 220 -23.13 -0.26 3.39
CA TYR A 220 -24.24 -0.26 2.44
C TYR A 220 -25.55 -0.15 3.23
N THR A 221 -26.36 0.84 2.89
CA THR A 221 -27.64 1.10 3.58
C THR A 221 -28.78 1.17 2.58
N TRP A 222 -29.93 0.61 2.96
CA TRP A 222 -31.16 0.65 2.17
C TRP A 222 -32.24 1.32 3.00
N ASN A 223 -32.80 2.41 2.47
CA ASN A 223 -33.84 3.18 3.17
C ASN A 223 -35.24 2.84 2.65
N GLN A 224 -35.33 2.20 1.48
CA GLN A 224 -36.57 1.79 0.83
C GLN A 224 -36.34 0.50 0.04
N ASP A 225 -37.37 -0.33 -0.03
CA ASP A 225 -37.34 -1.54 -0.86
C ASP A 225 -37.10 -1.20 -2.34
N ALA A 226 -36.32 -2.04 -3.01
CA ALA A 226 -35.93 -1.91 -4.42
C ALA A 226 -35.16 -0.63 -4.80
N SER A 227 -34.72 0.17 -3.82
CA SER A 227 -33.82 1.30 -4.06
C SER A 227 -32.34 0.85 -4.07
N PRO A 228 -31.45 1.51 -4.85
CA PRO A 228 -30.03 1.24 -4.75
C PRO A 228 -29.50 1.64 -3.36
N PRO A 229 -28.51 0.91 -2.81
CA PRO A 229 -27.99 1.25 -1.49
C PRO A 229 -27.25 2.59 -1.50
N LEU A 230 -27.37 3.34 -0.42
CA LEU A 230 -26.46 4.41 -0.10
C LEU A 230 -25.15 3.80 0.43
N ILE A 231 -24.06 4.10 -0.27
CA ILE A 231 -22.72 3.59 0.03
C ILE A 231 -21.92 4.71 0.70
N GLN A 232 -21.47 4.47 1.93
CA GLN A 232 -20.65 5.43 2.67
C GLN A 232 -19.37 4.78 3.19
N LEU A 233 -18.31 5.60 3.30
CA LEU A 233 -17.00 5.18 3.77
C LEU A 233 -16.72 5.80 5.15
N PHE A 234 -16.47 4.96 6.14
CA PHE A 234 -16.19 5.37 7.51
C PHE A 234 -14.75 5.09 7.89
N GLN A 235 -14.16 6.05 8.62
CA GLN A 235 -12.90 5.87 9.35
C GLN A 235 -13.09 6.07 10.85
N ALA A 236 -14.06 6.90 11.26
CA ALA A 236 -14.43 7.10 12.66
C ALA A 236 -15.33 5.97 13.18
N GLY A 237 -15.24 5.64 14.48
CA GLY A 237 -16.04 4.59 15.13
C GLY A 237 -15.50 3.16 14.94
N PHE A 238 -14.37 3.01 14.24
CA PHE A 238 -13.71 1.73 14.03
C PHE A 238 -12.74 1.41 15.18
N THR A 239 -12.93 0.26 15.83
CA THR A 239 -12.05 -0.26 16.87
C THR A 239 -11.74 -1.72 16.56
N TRP A 240 -10.68 -1.98 15.79
CA TRP A 240 -10.33 -3.32 15.32
C TRP A 240 -10.39 -4.37 16.45
N PRO A 241 -11.02 -5.54 16.23
CA PRO A 241 -11.62 -6.03 14.98
C PRO A 241 -13.08 -5.59 14.77
N PHE A 242 -13.58 -4.64 15.54
CA PHE A 242 -14.99 -4.29 15.60
C PHE A 242 -15.30 -2.90 15.03
N PHE A 243 -16.54 -2.71 14.62
CA PHE A 243 -17.10 -1.42 14.26
C PHE A 243 -18.38 -1.19 15.06
N ILE A 244 -18.43 -0.09 15.80
CA ILE A 244 -19.58 0.22 16.64
C ILE A 244 -20.49 1.17 15.87
N LEU A 245 -21.74 0.76 15.67
CA LEU A 245 -22.73 1.56 14.97
C LEU A 245 -23.28 2.65 15.91
N THR A 246 -22.55 3.74 16.06
CA THR A 246 -22.95 4.86 16.93
C THR A 246 -24.15 5.62 16.36
N THR A 247 -24.86 6.36 17.22
CA THR A 247 -25.98 7.23 16.81
C THR A 247 -25.55 8.28 15.77
N GLU A 248 -24.31 8.77 15.86
CA GLU A 248 -23.72 9.68 14.87
C GLU A 248 -23.58 9.02 13.50
N ILE A 249 -23.08 7.78 13.45
CA ILE A 249 -22.96 7.01 12.21
C ILE A 249 -24.34 6.72 11.62
N ILE A 250 -25.30 6.30 12.46
CA ILE A 250 -26.70 6.03 12.06
C ILE A 250 -27.35 7.27 11.46
N SER A 251 -27.11 8.43 12.07
CA SER A 251 -27.60 9.71 11.56
C SER A 251 -26.94 10.06 10.22
N LEU A 252 -25.63 9.82 10.08
CA LEU A 252 -24.89 10.11 8.85
C LEU A 252 -25.35 9.26 7.66
N ILE A 253 -25.71 7.99 7.90
CA ILE A 253 -26.28 7.09 6.88
C ILE A 253 -27.78 7.31 6.64
N GLY A 254 -28.39 8.29 7.31
CA GLY A 254 -29.80 8.66 7.10
C GLY A 254 -30.79 7.62 7.64
N LEU A 255 -30.42 6.90 8.70
CA LEU A 255 -31.24 5.88 9.35
C LEU A 255 -31.67 6.27 10.78
N ALA A 256 -31.56 7.55 11.16
CA ALA A 256 -31.94 8.04 12.49
C ALA A 256 -33.41 7.73 12.83
N ASP A 257 -34.33 8.04 11.93
CA ASP A 257 -35.77 7.79 12.14
C ASP A 257 -36.06 6.29 12.36
N ALA A 258 -35.38 5.41 11.60
CA ALA A 258 -35.53 3.97 11.77
C ALA A 258 -35.00 3.50 13.13
N ALA A 259 -33.90 4.08 13.62
CA ALA A 259 -33.35 3.78 14.93
C ALA A 259 -34.28 4.19 16.07
N ASP A 260 -34.87 5.38 15.98
CA ASP A 260 -35.81 5.90 16.98
C ASP A 260 -37.09 5.04 17.10
N HIS A 261 -37.42 4.31 16.04
CA HIS A 261 -38.56 3.39 16.01
C HIS A 261 -38.18 1.91 16.22
N GLY A 262 -36.92 1.59 16.49
CA GLY A 262 -36.44 0.20 16.63
C GLY A 262 -36.53 -0.62 15.32
N GLY A 263 -36.59 0.07 14.19
CA GLY A 263 -36.71 -0.52 12.85
C GLY A 263 -35.38 -0.82 12.18
N LEU A 264 -34.25 -0.62 12.86
CA LEU A 264 -32.93 -0.94 12.29
C LEU A 264 -32.77 -2.46 12.13
N GLN A 265 -32.32 -2.84 10.94
CA GLN A 265 -32.02 -4.22 10.60
C GLN A 265 -30.69 -4.30 9.84
N MET A 266 -29.96 -5.38 10.06
CA MET A 266 -28.74 -5.72 9.34
C MET A 266 -28.93 -7.06 8.64
N TYR A 267 -28.44 -7.18 7.41
CA TYR A 267 -28.41 -8.45 6.71
C TYR A 267 -27.16 -9.25 7.12
N GLU A 268 -27.35 -10.34 7.86
CA GLU A 268 -26.27 -11.20 8.32
C GLU A 268 -26.01 -12.33 7.30
N THR A 269 -25.02 -12.13 6.43
CA THR A 269 -24.69 -13.10 5.36
C THR A 269 -24.04 -14.38 5.89
N ALA A 270 -23.19 -14.29 6.93
CA ALA A 270 -22.33 -15.38 7.36
C ALA A 270 -23.10 -16.52 8.06
N SER A 271 -24.07 -16.17 8.89
CA SER A 271 -24.71 -17.14 9.79
C SER A 271 -26.09 -17.57 9.29
N LEU A 272 -26.92 -16.61 8.86
CA LEU A 272 -28.35 -16.82 8.69
C LEU A 272 -28.88 -16.49 7.29
N GLY A 273 -28.18 -15.64 6.51
CA GLY A 273 -28.71 -15.12 5.26
C GLY A 273 -30.05 -14.40 5.46
N ALA A 274 -30.20 -13.71 6.58
CA ALA A 274 -31.45 -13.10 7.03
C ALA A 274 -31.21 -11.69 7.59
N TRP A 275 -32.27 -10.88 7.60
CA TRP A 275 -32.30 -9.60 8.28
C TRP A 275 -32.49 -9.81 9.78
N VAL A 276 -31.56 -9.29 10.58
CA VAL A 276 -31.60 -9.31 12.05
C VAL A 276 -31.81 -7.90 12.58
N HIS A 277 -32.65 -7.75 13.60
CA HIS A 277 -32.82 -6.46 14.27
C HIS A 277 -31.56 -6.08 15.04
N ILE A 278 -31.18 -4.81 14.94
CA ILE A 278 -30.03 -4.25 15.65
C ILE A 278 -30.41 -2.91 16.29
N ASP A 279 -29.73 -2.53 17.35
CA ASP A 279 -29.93 -1.26 18.04
C ASP A 279 -28.73 -0.32 17.83
N GLY A 280 -28.90 0.96 18.19
CA GLY A 280 -27.77 1.89 18.29
C GLY A 280 -26.72 1.38 19.27
N GLY A 281 -25.44 1.43 18.88
CA GLY A 281 -24.33 0.86 19.65
C GLY A 281 -24.04 -0.62 19.37
N HIS A 282 -24.78 -1.25 18.45
CA HIS A 282 -24.50 -2.61 18.02
C HIS A 282 -23.07 -2.73 17.44
N THR A 283 -22.39 -3.81 17.79
CA THR A 283 -20.98 -4.05 17.44
C THR A 283 -20.90 -5.03 16.28
N LEU A 284 -20.31 -4.59 15.18
CA LEU A 284 -20.14 -5.34 13.94
C LEU A 284 -18.73 -5.88 13.84
N GLU A 285 -18.57 -7.12 13.41
CA GLU A 285 -17.29 -7.67 12.96
C GLU A 285 -17.24 -7.54 11.43
N PRO A 286 -16.48 -6.59 10.86
CA PRO A 286 -16.45 -6.37 9.43
C PRO A 286 -15.76 -7.53 8.73
N GLU A 287 -16.42 -8.07 7.71
CA GLU A 287 -15.82 -9.08 6.86
C GLU A 287 -14.70 -8.44 6.03
N LEU A 288 -13.47 -8.95 6.19
CA LEU A 288 -12.35 -8.55 5.34
C LEU A 288 -12.67 -8.97 3.91
N THR A 289 -13.03 -8.00 3.06
CA THR A 289 -13.25 -8.26 1.64
C THR A 289 -11.92 -8.69 1.00
N THR A 290 -11.73 -9.99 0.87
CA THR A 290 -10.54 -10.63 0.28
C THR A 290 -10.33 -10.31 -1.20
N ASN A 291 -11.21 -9.52 -1.81
CA ASN A 291 -11.13 -9.10 -3.21
C ASN A 291 -10.10 -7.99 -3.48
N ASN A 292 -9.56 -7.35 -2.44
CA ASN A 292 -8.27 -6.68 -2.48
C ASN A 292 -7.46 -7.20 -1.31
N PRO A 293 -6.73 -8.33 -1.47
CA PRO A 293 -5.81 -8.73 -0.43
C PRO A 293 -4.81 -7.58 -0.31
N ILE A 294 -4.92 -6.82 0.78
CA ILE A 294 -3.75 -6.16 1.32
C ILE A 294 -2.80 -7.32 1.56
N GLU A 295 -1.80 -7.46 0.70
CA GLU A 295 -0.72 -8.42 0.88
C GLU A 295 -0.12 -8.11 2.25
N LEU A 296 -0.60 -8.83 3.26
CA LEU A 296 0.10 -9.01 4.51
C LEU A 296 1.23 -9.95 4.14
N SER A 297 2.28 -9.38 3.54
CA SER A 297 3.59 -10.00 3.40
C SER A 297 3.95 -10.66 4.72
N ASP A 298 4.48 -11.87 4.64
CA ASP A 298 4.49 -12.95 5.64
C ASP A 298 5.33 -12.66 6.91
N GLY A 299 5.45 -11.40 7.31
CA GLY A 299 6.07 -10.97 8.55
C GLY A 299 7.57 -10.72 8.48
N GLU A 300 8.24 -11.00 7.35
CA GLU A 300 9.69 -10.83 7.23
C GLU A 300 10.15 -9.70 6.28
N GLU A 301 9.28 -9.20 5.39
CA GLU A 301 9.66 -8.06 4.56
C GLU A 301 9.52 -6.75 5.34
N ARG A 302 10.66 -6.21 5.76
CA ARG A 302 10.74 -4.86 6.32
C ARG A 302 10.20 -3.85 5.32
N ARG A 303 9.24 -3.04 5.75
CA ARG A 303 8.61 -1.98 4.97
C ARG A 303 9.34 -0.67 5.17
N TRP A 304 9.80 -0.09 4.07
CA TRP A 304 10.33 1.26 4.06
C TRP A 304 9.21 2.31 3.99
N PRO A 305 9.29 3.43 4.73
CA PRO A 305 10.31 3.75 5.74
C PRO A 305 9.99 3.28 7.17
N GLY A 306 8.76 2.79 7.42
CA GLY A 306 8.22 2.60 8.77
C GLY A 306 8.97 1.59 9.67
N ASP A 307 9.59 0.57 9.09
CA ASP A 307 10.27 -0.49 9.86
C ASP A 307 11.76 -0.17 10.15
N PHE A 308 12.21 1.05 9.84
CA PHE A 308 13.60 1.48 10.03
C PHE A 308 13.68 2.62 11.03
N PHE A 309 14.62 2.50 11.97
CA PHE A 309 14.92 3.58 12.90
C PHE A 309 15.47 4.81 12.16
N VAL A 310 15.18 5.99 12.73
CA VAL A 310 15.56 7.29 12.16
C VAL A 310 17.08 7.41 11.95
N ASP A 311 17.88 6.82 12.83
CA ASP A 311 19.34 6.78 12.75
C ASP A 311 19.87 5.96 11.55
N LYS A 312 19.06 5.05 10.99
CA LYS A 312 19.37 4.32 9.75
C LYS A 312 18.80 5.03 8.52
N VAL A 313 17.60 5.59 8.65
CA VAL A 313 16.89 6.31 7.58
C VAL A 313 17.67 7.56 7.15
N VAL A 314 18.11 8.38 8.10
CA VAL A 314 18.72 9.69 7.82
C VAL A 314 20.04 9.58 7.05
N PRO A 315 21.02 8.75 7.46
CA PRO A 315 22.25 8.57 6.70
C PRO A 315 22.01 8.02 5.30
N GLY A 316 21.12 7.04 5.15
CA GLY A 316 20.78 6.50 3.83
C GLY A 316 20.14 7.55 2.91
N LEU A 317 19.26 8.41 3.44
CA LEU A 317 18.72 9.55 2.67
C LEU A 317 19.79 10.58 2.28
N GLN A 318 20.78 10.82 3.15
CA GLN A 318 21.89 11.73 2.86
C GLN A 318 22.81 11.17 1.76
N GLU A 319 23.11 9.88 1.79
CA GLU A 319 23.89 9.22 0.75
C GLU A 319 23.13 9.17 -0.58
N HIS A 320 21.82 8.96 -0.53
CA HIS A 320 20.96 8.96 -1.70
C HIS A 320 20.92 10.32 -2.43
N LYS A 321 21.09 11.42 -1.69
CA LYS A 321 21.21 12.78 -2.28
C LYS A 321 22.53 12.97 -3.05
N LYS A 322 23.58 12.25 -2.67
CA LYS A 322 24.92 12.34 -3.30
C LYS A 322 25.04 11.43 -4.52
N THR A 323 24.14 10.46 -4.68
CA THR A 323 24.23 9.46 -5.74
C THR A 323 23.88 10.06 -7.11
N THR A 324 24.58 9.60 -8.15
CA THR A 324 24.31 10.02 -9.53
C THR A 324 23.07 9.31 -10.10
N LYS A 325 22.45 9.92 -11.11
CA LYS A 325 21.27 9.36 -11.78
C LYS A 325 21.60 7.96 -12.31
N GLY A 326 20.85 6.96 -11.84
CA GLY A 326 21.04 5.55 -12.20
C GLY A 326 21.61 4.67 -11.07
N GLN A 327 22.22 5.26 -10.04
CA GLN A 327 22.79 4.52 -8.91
C GLN A 327 21.88 4.49 -7.66
N HIS A 328 20.75 5.21 -7.71
CA HIS A 328 19.81 5.31 -6.59
C HIS A 328 19.34 3.95 -6.06
N LYS A 329 19.00 3.00 -6.94
CA LYS A 329 18.54 1.67 -6.53
C LYS A 329 19.62 0.92 -5.73
N ALA A 330 20.84 0.87 -6.24
CA ALA A 330 21.96 0.18 -5.58
C ALA A 330 22.30 0.82 -4.22
N ALA A 331 22.32 2.16 -4.17
CA ALA A 331 22.53 2.88 -2.91
C ALA A 331 21.41 2.60 -1.90
N PHE A 332 20.16 2.50 -2.34
CA PHE A 332 19.04 2.16 -1.47
C PHE A 332 19.14 0.72 -0.94
N GLU A 333 19.41 -0.25 -1.81
CA GLU A 333 19.54 -1.67 -1.43
C GLU A 333 20.71 -1.92 -0.47
N GLN A 334 21.77 -1.11 -0.55
CA GLN A 334 22.89 -1.16 0.39
C GLN A 334 22.49 -0.77 1.83
N TRP A 335 21.64 0.25 1.98
CA TRP A 335 21.16 0.71 3.29
C TRP A 335 20.00 -0.13 3.82
N TYR A 336 19.15 -0.64 2.92
CA TYR A 336 17.90 -1.31 3.25
C TYR A 336 17.81 -2.67 2.53
N PRO A 337 18.68 -3.63 2.90
CA PRO A 337 18.70 -4.94 2.25
C PRO A 337 17.37 -5.67 2.45
N GLY A 338 16.86 -6.27 1.37
CA GLY A 338 15.58 -6.98 1.36
C GLY A 338 14.36 -6.09 1.16
N VAL A 339 14.52 -4.77 1.04
CA VAL A 339 13.39 -3.87 0.78
C VAL A 339 13.28 -3.54 -0.70
N VAL A 340 12.05 -3.64 -1.24
CA VAL A 340 11.78 -3.27 -2.64
C VAL A 340 11.97 -1.77 -2.84
N TYR A 341 12.88 -1.41 -3.75
CA TYR A 341 13.13 -0.02 -4.10
C TYR A 341 12.00 0.56 -4.96
N HIS A 342 11.32 1.57 -4.42
CA HIS A 342 10.39 2.42 -5.14
C HIS A 342 10.90 3.86 -5.19
N CYS A 343 11.27 4.33 -6.39
CA CYS A 343 11.88 5.65 -6.57
C CYS A 343 11.02 6.79 -6.01
N SER A 344 9.71 6.76 -6.25
CA SER A 344 8.75 7.76 -5.76
C SER A 344 8.76 7.87 -4.23
N THR A 345 8.78 6.74 -3.52
CA THR A 345 8.81 6.70 -2.06
C THR A 345 10.10 7.31 -1.52
N VAL A 346 11.26 6.95 -2.10
CA VAL A 346 12.54 7.51 -1.66
C VAL A 346 12.62 9.01 -1.91
N PHE A 347 12.18 9.50 -3.09
CA PHE A 347 12.16 10.94 -3.36
C PHE A 347 11.20 11.70 -2.45
N ASN A 348 10.05 11.11 -2.08
CA ASN A 348 9.13 11.70 -1.12
C ASN A 348 9.76 11.85 0.25
N GLU A 349 10.45 10.83 0.76
CA GLU A 349 11.14 10.90 2.05
C GLU A 349 12.33 11.86 2.01
N VAL A 350 13.11 11.89 0.91
CA VAL A 350 14.15 12.89 0.70
C VAL A 350 13.58 14.32 0.73
N LYS A 351 12.40 14.53 0.14
CA LYS A 351 11.70 15.82 0.13
C LYS A 351 11.23 16.20 1.54
N LYS A 352 10.54 15.29 2.25
CA LYS A 352 10.13 15.50 3.66
C LYS A 352 11.33 15.84 4.53
N TRP A 353 12.43 15.11 4.39
CA TRP A 353 13.67 15.41 5.12
C TRP A 353 14.25 16.77 4.75
N LYS A 354 14.17 17.22 3.50
CA LYS A 354 14.58 18.59 3.13
C LYS A 354 13.70 19.65 3.80
N GLU A 355 12.39 19.42 3.88
CA GLU A 355 11.39 20.34 4.44
C GLU A 355 11.32 20.31 5.98
N ALA A 356 11.87 19.28 6.63
CA ALA A 356 11.89 19.16 8.08
C ALA A 356 12.61 20.34 8.76
N LEU A 357 12.13 20.74 9.94
CA LEU A 357 12.71 21.83 10.74
C LEU A 357 14.18 21.54 11.07
N ALA A 358 15.01 22.59 11.11
CA ALA A 358 16.44 22.47 11.42
C ALA A 358 16.66 21.77 12.77
N GLN A 359 15.90 22.13 13.80
CA GLN A 359 15.97 21.51 15.12
C GLN A 359 15.74 19.99 15.08
N LEU A 360 14.78 19.50 14.28
CA LEU A 360 14.54 18.06 14.14
C LEU A 360 15.70 17.36 13.43
N LYS A 361 16.29 18.02 12.43
CA LYS A 361 17.48 17.51 11.76
C LYS A 361 18.66 17.45 12.71
N ASP A 362 18.84 18.48 13.53
CA ASP A 362 19.91 18.57 14.51
C ASP A 362 19.75 17.51 15.61
N VAL A 363 18.54 17.23 16.08
CA VAL A 363 18.28 16.12 17.03
C VAL A 363 18.60 14.75 16.40
N CYS A 364 18.27 14.54 15.13
CA CYS A 364 18.54 13.26 14.46
C CYS A 364 20.02 13.07 14.09
N LEU A 365 20.78 14.16 13.92
CA LEU A 365 22.20 14.13 13.54
C LEU A 365 23.14 14.31 14.74
N GLY A 366 22.69 15.02 15.76
CA GLY A 366 23.37 15.30 17.02
C GLY A 366 23.13 14.15 17.98
N GLY A 367 23.93 13.10 17.83
CA GLY A 367 23.97 11.99 18.77
C GLY A 367 24.56 12.37 20.13
N GLU A 368 23.87 13.23 20.90
CA GLU A 368 23.87 13.02 22.34
C GLU A 368 23.13 11.70 22.56
N ARG A 369 23.89 10.62 22.65
CA ARG A 369 23.40 9.34 23.14
C ARG A 369 22.90 9.58 24.55
N ILE A 370 21.60 9.82 24.71
CA ILE A 370 20.91 9.72 26.00
C ILE A 370 20.98 8.27 26.45
#